data_AF-A0A7C0Y603-F1
#
_entry.id   AF-A0A7C0Y603-F1
#
_cell.length_a   1.000
_cell.length_b   1.000
_cell.length_c   1.000
_cell.angle_alpha   90.00
_cell.angle_beta   90.00
_cell.angle_gamma   90.00
#
_symmetry.space_group_name_H-M   'P 1'
#
loop_
_entity.id
_entity.type
_entity.pdbx_description
1 polymer ?
#
loop_
_entity_poly.entity_id
_entity_poly.type
_entity_poly.pdbx_seq_one_letter_code
_entity_poly.pdbx_strand_id
1 'polypeptide(L)'
;TMATQWMERTLDDSANRRIAIPEAFFTADAILELCMDVTSGVVVYPKVMEKRLREELPFMAAEEVMLQAVKKGGDRQDLHERIRNYAMEAAQAIKEGQDNPFLEMIASDPAFGLKKEELESILDPRRFTGRAPQQVEEFLEEELYPALEPYRDKLNLKSQVRV
;
A
#
# COMPACT_ATOMS: atom_id res chain seq x y z
N THR A 1 24.16 26.45 -19.38
CA THR A 1 22.95 26.99 -18.69
C THR A 1 22.91 28.49 -18.93
N MET A 2 21.76 29.17 -18.79
CA MET A 2 21.73 30.65 -18.88
C MET A 2 22.70 31.31 -17.89
N ALA A 3 23.01 30.60 -16.79
CA ALA A 3 24.03 30.97 -15.81
C ALA A 3 25.44 31.18 -16.38
N THR A 4 25.77 30.60 -17.53
CA THR A 4 27.07 30.76 -18.21
C THR A 4 26.96 31.41 -19.58
N GLN A 5 25.77 31.82 -20.01
CA GLN A 5 25.59 32.54 -21.27
C GLN A 5 26.07 33.99 -21.10
N TRP A 6 26.98 34.45 -21.95
CA TRP A 6 27.49 35.82 -21.85
C TRP A 6 26.73 36.77 -22.78
N MET A 7 26.31 37.92 -22.22
CA MET A 7 25.63 39.02 -22.91
C MET A 7 24.48 38.54 -23.81
N GLU A 8 24.48 38.88 -25.10
CA GLU A 8 23.40 38.55 -26.02
C GLU A 8 23.33 37.05 -26.36
N ARG A 9 24.48 36.37 -26.52
CA ARG A 9 24.59 34.92 -26.77
C ARG A 9 26.04 34.43 -26.87
N THR A 10 26.34 33.26 -26.30
CA THR A 10 27.56 32.46 -26.56
C THR A 10 27.20 31.11 -27.22
N LEU A 11 28.12 30.50 -27.97
CA LEU A 11 27.86 29.31 -28.80
C LEU A 11 28.08 27.97 -28.05
N ASP A 12 28.57 28.01 -26.83
CA ASP A 12 28.81 26.83 -25.97
C ASP A 12 27.53 26.04 -25.66
N ASP A 13 26.36 26.66 -25.81
CA ASP A 13 25.06 26.00 -25.66
C ASP A 13 24.72 25.05 -26.83
N SER A 14 25.27 25.29 -28.03
CA SER A 14 24.86 24.63 -29.27
C SER A 14 25.05 23.12 -29.24
N ALA A 15 26.25 22.66 -28.85
CA ALA A 15 26.56 21.23 -28.80
C ALA A 15 25.76 20.52 -27.69
N ASN A 16 25.68 21.13 -26.50
CA ASN A 16 24.94 20.57 -25.38
C ASN A 16 23.44 20.42 -25.71
N ARG A 17 22.83 21.46 -26.29
CA ARG A 17 21.39 21.44 -26.65
C ARG A 17 21.05 20.40 -27.71
N ARG A 18 21.98 20.09 -28.63
CA ARG A 18 21.81 19.02 -29.64
C ARG A 18 21.79 17.62 -29.04
N ILE A 19 22.28 17.44 -27.81
CA ILE A 19 22.30 16.16 -27.11
C ILE A 19 21.18 16.16 -26.07
N ALA A 20 21.23 17.09 -25.12
CA ALA A 20 20.35 17.11 -23.96
C ALA A 20 18.88 17.28 -24.33
N ILE A 21 18.54 18.08 -25.34
CA ILE A 21 17.13 18.27 -25.73
C ILE A 21 16.59 16.99 -26.38
N PRO A 22 17.17 16.45 -27.48
CA PRO A 22 16.65 15.22 -28.06
C PRO A 22 16.61 14.04 -27.10
N GLU A 23 17.69 13.82 -26.33
CA GLU A 23 17.75 12.71 -25.38
C GLU A 23 16.72 12.85 -24.25
N ALA A 24 16.45 14.07 -23.76
CA ALA A 24 15.41 14.27 -22.76
C ALA A 24 14.02 13.88 -23.29
N PHE A 25 13.69 14.25 -24.54
CA PHE A 25 12.41 13.90 -25.14
C PHE A 25 12.31 12.40 -25.44
N PHE A 26 13.34 11.78 -26.03
CA PHE A 26 13.33 10.34 -26.30
C PHE A 26 13.29 9.51 -25.01
N THR A 27 14.00 9.95 -23.97
CA THR A 27 13.99 9.25 -22.69
C THR A 27 12.63 9.38 -22.01
N ALA A 28 12.03 10.58 -22.00
CA ALA A 28 10.70 10.77 -21.43
C ALA A 28 9.64 9.94 -22.18
N ASP A 29 9.71 9.92 -23.50
CA ASP A 29 8.83 9.11 -24.36
C ASP A 29 8.94 7.62 -24.02
N ALA A 30 10.17 7.08 -24.00
CA ALA A 30 10.41 5.69 -23.63
C ALA A 30 9.93 5.34 -22.22
N ILE A 31 10.13 6.22 -21.23
CA ILE A 31 9.64 6.02 -19.86
C ILE A 31 8.11 5.96 -19.85
N LEU A 32 7.44 6.87 -20.55
CA LEU A 32 5.97 6.92 -20.60
C LEU A 32 5.41 5.69 -21.33
N GLU A 33 6.02 5.25 -22.43
CA GLU A 33 5.63 4.02 -23.13
C GLU A 33 5.72 2.79 -22.23
N LEU A 34 6.82 2.64 -21.48
CA LEU A 34 7.02 1.58 -20.49
C LEU A 34 5.98 1.65 -19.38
N CYS A 35 5.72 2.85 -18.83
CA CYS A 35 4.70 3.05 -17.81
C CYS A 35 3.31 2.65 -18.31
N MET A 36 2.94 3.04 -19.53
CA MET A 36 1.66 2.68 -20.14
C MET A 36 1.52 1.15 -20.31
N ASP A 37 2.57 0.48 -20.78
CA ASP A 37 2.57 -0.97 -20.98
C ASP A 37 2.40 -1.73 -19.65
N VAL A 38 3.23 -1.40 -18.66
CA VAL A 38 3.18 -2.02 -17.33
C VAL A 38 1.85 -1.78 -16.65
N THR A 39 1.34 -0.54 -16.65
CA THR A 39 0.08 -0.19 -15.96
C THR A 39 -1.15 -0.80 -16.64
N SER A 40 -1.13 -0.99 -17.96
CA SER A 40 -2.21 -1.65 -18.70
C SER A 40 -2.27 -3.16 -18.47
N GLY A 41 -1.14 -3.76 -18.09
CA GLY A 41 -0.98 -5.21 -17.92
C GLY A 41 -0.85 -5.68 -16.46
N VAL A 42 -1.12 -4.83 -15.46
CA VAL A 42 -0.93 -5.20 -14.04
C VAL A 42 -1.80 -6.40 -13.67
N VAL A 43 -1.15 -7.48 -13.23
CA VAL A 43 -1.82 -8.66 -12.68
C VAL A 43 -1.80 -8.59 -11.16
N VAL A 44 -2.99 -8.57 -10.56
CA VAL A 44 -3.17 -8.57 -9.11
C VAL A 44 -3.43 -10.00 -8.62
N TYR A 45 -2.84 -10.38 -7.49
CA TYR A 45 -3.01 -11.70 -6.86
C TYR A 45 -3.71 -11.59 -5.49
N PRO A 46 -5.05 -11.50 -5.43
CA PRO A 46 -5.78 -11.27 -4.19
C PRO A 46 -5.51 -12.32 -3.11
N LYS A 47 -5.29 -13.59 -3.48
CA LYS A 47 -5.03 -14.66 -2.51
C LYS A 47 -3.67 -14.55 -1.83
N VAL A 48 -2.67 -14.00 -2.51
CA VAL A 48 -1.36 -13.71 -1.89
C VAL A 48 -1.49 -12.53 -0.93
N MET A 49 -2.27 -11.51 -1.31
CA MET A 49 -2.56 -10.37 -0.43
C MET A 49 -3.32 -10.80 0.82
N GLU A 50 -4.38 -11.60 0.67
CA GLU A 50 -5.17 -12.15 1.78
C GLU A 50 -4.32 -12.99 2.73
N LYS A 51 -3.42 -13.83 2.20
CA LYS A 51 -2.48 -14.61 3.01
C LYS A 51 -1.60 -13.71 3.86
N ARG A 52 -0.92 -12.72 3.27
CA ARG A 52 -0.05 -11.80 4.02
C ARG A 52 -0.83 -10.98 5.05
N LEU A 53 -2.04 -10.53 4.70
CA LEU A 53 -2.91 -9.83 5.64
C LEU A 53 -3.26 -10.72 6.83
N ARG A 54 -3.56 -12.00 6.62
CA ARG A 54 -3.84 -12.94 7.73
C ARG A 54 -2.65 -13.14 8.66
N GLU A 55 -1.42 -13.08 8.13
CA GLU A 55 -0.19 -13.24 8.91
C GLU A 55 0.09 -12.01 9.79
N GLU A 56 -0.14 -10.80 9.26
CA GLU A 56 0.26 -9.53 9.91
C GLU A 56 -0.86 -8.81 10.66
N LEU A 57 -2.10 -8.90 10.18
CA LEU A 57 -3.25 -8.18 10.75
C LEU A 57 -3.53 -8.50 12.22
N PRO A 58 -3.31 -9.73 12.74
CA PRO A 58 -3.49 -10.01 14.16
C PRO A 58 -2.66 -9.09 15.07
N PHE A 59 -1.44 -8.75 14.68
CA PHE A 59 -0.59 -7.84 15.46
C PHE A 59 -1.07 -6.39 15.37
N MET A 60 -1.48 -5.95 14.18
CA MET A 60 -2.02 -4.59 13.98
C MET A 60 -3.37 -4.38 14.68
N ALA A 61 -4.16 -5.44 14.82
CA ALA A 61 -5.48 -5.41 15.45
C ALA A 61 -5.46 -5.63 16.97
N ALA A 62 -4.29 -5.77 17.59
CA ALA A 62 -4.13 -6.07 19.01
C ALA A 62 -4.93 -5.10 19.92
N GLU A 63 -4.96 -3.81 19.59
CA GLU A 63 -5.74 -2.81 20.33
C GLU A 63 -7.25 -3.03 20.21
N GLU A 64 -7.77 -3.35 19.02
CA GLU A 64 -9.19 -3.63 18.83
C GLU A 64 -9.61 -4.89 19.61
N VAL A 65 -8.78 -5.95 19.60
CA VAL A 65 -9.01 -7.15 20.41
C VAL A 65 -9.07 -6.81 21.89
N MET A 66 -8.13 -6.01 22.40
CA MET A 66 -8.12 -5.55 23.79
C MET A 66 -9.41 -4.78 24.12
N LEU A 67 -9.84 -3.84 23.27
CA LEU A 67 -11.04 -3.04 23.49
C LEU A 67 -12.30 -3.91 23.57
N GLN A 68 -12.41 -4.95 22.74
CA GLN A 68 -13.54 -5.87 22.78
C GLN A 68 -13.53 -6.75 24.05
N ALA A 69 -12.36 -7.22 24.48
CA ALA A 69 -12.21 -7.97 25.73
C ALA A 69 -12.52 -7.08 26.97
N VAL A 70 -12.10 -5.82 26.97
CA VAL A 70 -12.44 -4.84 28.03
C VAL A 70 -13.95 -4.58 28.07
N LYS A 71 -14.62 -4.46 26.92
CA LYS A 71 -16.09 -4.33 26.85
C LYS A 71 -16.84 -5.52 27.47
N LYS A 72 -16.20 -6.70 27.52
CA LYS A 72 -16.72 -7.90 28.18
C LYS A 72 -16.37 -7.99 29.67
N GLY A 73 -15.73 -6.96 30.22
CA GLY A 73 -15.44 -6.85 31.65
C GLY A 73 -14.01 -7.24 32.04
N GLY A 74 -13.12 -7.48 31.07
CA GLY A 74 -11.70 -7.71 31.36
C GLY A 74 -10.97 -6.45 31.82
N ASP A 75 -9.95 -6.63 32.67
CA ASP A 75 -9.08 -5.53 33.09
C ASP A 75 -8.12 -5.13 31.96
N ARG A 76 -8.07 -3.83 31.63
CA ARG A 76 -7.28 -3.32 30.50
C ARG A 76 -5.79 -3.59 30.68
N GLN A 77 -5.26 -3.44 31.89
CA GLN A 77 -3.83 -3.54 32.13
C GLN A 77 -3.37 -5.00 32.07
N ASP A 78 -4.15 -5.91 32.64
CA ASP A 78 -3.91 -7.35 32.55
C ASP A 78 -3.99 -7.85 31.10
N LEU A 79 -5.03 -7.45 30.36
CA LEU A 79 -5.20 -7.82 28.95
C LEU A 79 -4.08 -7.28 28.06
N HIS A 80 -3.63 -6.05 28.30
CA HIS A 80 -2.52 -5.47 27.55
C HIS A 80 -1.22 -6.27 27.74
N GLU A 81 -0.90 -6.66 28.98
CA GLU A 81 0.31 -7.45 29.27
C GLU A 81 0.22 -8.86 28.68
N ARG A 82 -0.95 -9.50 28.71
CA ARG A 82 -1.19 -10.79 28.05
C ARG A 82 -1.00 -10.69 26.54
N ILE A 83 -1.62 -9.70 25.89
CA ILE A 83 -1.46 -9.43 24.45
C ILE A 83 0.01 -9.24 24.12
N ARG A 84 0.75 -8.46 24.91
CA ARG A 84 2.18 -8.22 24.69
C ARG A 84 2.98 -9.52 24.72
N ASN A 85 2.75 -10.37 25.72
CA ASN A 85 3.45 -11.66 25.85
C ASN A 85 3.10 -12.60 24.69
N TYR A 86 1.82 -12.73 24.34
CA TYR A 86 1.36 -13.53 23.21
C TYR A 86 1.88 -13.02 21.87
N ALA A 87 2.00 -11.71 21.67
CA ALA A 87 2.59 -11.14 20.46
C ALA A 87 4.08 -11.48 20.35
N MET A 88 4.83 -11.46 21.46
CA MET A 88 6.24 -11.84 21.48
C MET A 88 6.43 -13.33 21.18
N GLU A 89 5.61 -14.19 21.77
CA GLU A 89 5.64 -15.65 21.53
C GLU A 89 5.29 -15.98 20.08
N ALA A 90 4.24 -15.36 19.55
CA ALA A 90 3.85 -15.52 18.16
C ALA A 90 4.93 -15.03 17.18
N ALA A 91 5.55 -13.88 17.46
CA ALA A 91 6.66 -13.37 16.66
C ALA A 91 7.88 -14.29 16.67
N GLN A 92 8.14 -14.98 17.79
CA GLN A 92 9.20 -15.98 17.89
C GLN A 92 8.87 -17.23 17.06
N ALA A 93 7.63 -17.74 17.17
CA ALA A 93 7.18 -18.90 16.39
C ALA A 93 7.29 -18.66 14.87
N ILE A 94 6.90 -17.48 14.40
CA ILE A 94 7.03 -17.08 12.98
C ILE A 94 8.49 -17.07 12.54
N LYS A 95 9.41 -16.57 13.38
CA LYS A 95 10.87 -16.58 13.08
C LYS A 95 11.45 -17.99 13.01
N GLU A 96 10.83 -18.94 13.70
CA GLU A 96 11.17 -20.36 13.65
C GLU A 96 10.49 -21.10 12.47
N GLY A 97 9.71 -20.38 11.66
CA GLY A 97 9.03 -20.93 10.47
C GLY A 97 7.71 -21.62 10.77
N GLN A 98 7.12 -21.38 11.94
CA GLN A 98 5.81 -21.90 12.34
C GLN A 98 4.68 -20.94 11.96
N ASP A 99 3.44 -21.44 11.95
CA ASP A 99 2.25 -20.61 11.76
C ASP A 99 2.06 -19.64 12.94
N ASN A 100 1.38 -18.50 12.71
CA ASN A 100 1.13 -17.49 13.73
C ASN A 100 0.10 -17.98 14.78
N PRO A 101 0.51 -18.27 16.05
CA PRO A 101 -0.38 -18.81 17.07
C PRO A 101 -1.20 -17.73 17.81
N PHE A 102 -1.00 -16.45 17.51
CA PHE A 102 -1.53 -15.33 18.31
C PHE A 102 -3.04 -15.40 18.56
N LEU A 103 -3.82 -15.72 17.52
CA LEU A 103 -5.27 -15.81 17.63
C LEU A 103 -5.74 -17.01 18.44
N GLU A 104 -5.03 -18.12 18.35
CA GLU A 104 -5.34 -19.34 19.09
C GLU A 104 -5.07 -19.14 20.59
N MET A 105 -3.98 -18.46 20.93
CA MET A 105 -3.66 -18.09 22.31
C MET A 105 -4.74 -17.19 22.93
N ILE A 106 -5.19 -16.17 22.20
CA ILE A 106 -6.24 -15.25 22.67
C ILE A 106 -7.58 -15.96 22.81
N ALA A 107 -7.97 -16.79 21.83
CA ALA A 107 -9.23 -17.54 21.89
C ALA A 107 -9.25 -18.56 23.04
N SER A 108 -8.08 -19.07 23.43
CA SER A 108 -7.94 -20.08 24.48
C SER A 108 -7.82 -19.46 25.89
N ASP A 109 -7.52 -18.17 26.00
CA ASP A 109 -7.38 -17.49 27.29
C ASP A 109 -8.74 -16.96 27.79
N PRO A 110 -9.30 -17.52 28.88
CA PRO A 110 -10.58 -17.09 29.44
C PRO A 110 -10.62 -15.61 29.84
N ALA A 111 -9.47 -14.97 30.09
CA ALA A 111 -9.38 -13.56 30.43
C ALA A 111 -9.94 -12.64 29.33
N PHE A 112 -9.83 -13.04 28.06
CA PHE A 112 -10.34 -12.27 26.93
C PHE A 112 -11.85 -12.42 26.74
N GLY A 113 -12.40 -13.61 27.05
CA GLY A 113 -13.81 -13.91 26.85
C GLY A 113 -14.27 -13.81 25.39
N LEU A 114 -13.35 -13.91 24.43
CA LEU A 114 -13.61 -13.81 22.99
C LEU A 114 -13.59 -15.20 22.37
N LYS A 115 -14.62 -15.52 21.58
CA LYS A 115 -14.65 -16.75 20.77
C LYS A 115 -13.92 -16.54 19.45
N LYS A 116 -13.54 -17.65 18.80
CA LYS A 116 -12.85 -17.63 17.52
C LYS A 116 -13.63 -16.86 16.45
N GLU A 117 -14.95 -17.03 16.39
CA GLU A 117 -15.81 -16.34 15.41
C GLU A 117 -15.82 -14.82 15.63
N GLU A 118 -15.72 -14.37 16.88
CA GLU A 118 -15.64 -12.94 17.21
C GLU A 118 -14.29 -12.36 16.81
N LEU A 119 -13.20 -13.10 17.03
CA LEU A 119 -11.86 -12.72 16.60
C LEU A 119 -11.77 -12.64 15.07
N GLU A 120 -12.33 -13.61 14.35
CA GLU A 120 -12.39 -13.57 12.88
C GLU A 120 -13.15 -12.34 12.36
N SER A 121 -14.24 -11.94 13.02
CA SER A 121 -14.97 -10.71 12.68
C SER A 121 -14.21 -9.43 13.06
N ILE A 122 -13.40 -9.46 14.13
CA ILE A 122 -12.52 -8.35 14.51
C ILE A 122 -11.44 -8.14 13.45
N LEU A 123 -10.94 -9.22 12.86
CA LEU A 123 -9.83 -9.25 11.92
C LEU A 123 -10.27 -9.19 10.46
N ASP A 124 -11.50 -8.72 10.17
CA ASP A 124 -11.88 -8.42 8.80
C ASP A 124 -11.00 -7.27 8.27
N PRO A 125 -10.12 -7.48 7.26
CA PRO A 125 -9.20 -6.46 6.79
C PRO A 125 -9.90 -5.19 6.30
N ARG A 126 -11.16 -5.30 5.86
CA ARG A 126 -11.97 -4.15 5.38
C ARG A 126 -12.25 -3.14 6.48
N ARG A 127 -12.16 -3.53 7.76
CA ARG A 127 -12.32 -2.62 8.89
C ARG A 127 -11.08 -1.74 9.11
N PHE A 128 -9.94 -2.12 8.54
CA PHE A 128 -8.65 -1.46 8.74
C PHE A 128 -8.21 -0.60 7.55
N THR A 129 -9.09 -0.38 6.56
CA THR A 129 -8.79 0.46 5.39
C THR A 129 -9.07 1.94 5.60
N GLY A 130 -9.59 2.34 6.77
CA GLY A 130 -9.94 3.74 7.06
C GLY A 130 -10.88 4.32 5.98
N ARG A 131 -10.48 5.47 5.42
CA ARG A 131 -11.20 6.13 4.31
C ARG A 131 -10.62 5.82 2.92
N ALA A 132 -9.73 4.83 2.79
CA ALA A 132 -9.02 4.60 1.53
C ALA A 132 -9.95 4.45 0.31
N PRO A 133 -11.07 3.70 0.35
CA PRO A 133 -11.98 3.62 -0.79
C PRO A 133 -12.58 4.98 -1.17
N GLN A 134 -13.04 5.75 -0.17
CA GLN A 134 -13.66 7.05 -0.40
C GLN A 134 -12.65 8.07 -0.92
N GLN A 135 -11.41 8.04 -0.42
CA GLN A 135 -10.34 8.92 -0.90
C GLN A 135 -9.99 8.64 -2.36
N VAL A 136 -10.01 7.36 -2.78
CA VAL A 136 -9.80 6.99 -4.18
C VAL A 136 -10.94 7.51 -5.05
N GLU A 137 -12.19 7.29 -4.64
CA GLU A 137 -13.36 7.79 -5.38
C GLU A 137 -13.33 9.33 -5.53
N GLU A 138 -13.12 10.04 -4.42
CA GLU A 138 -13.02 11.50 -4.36
C GLU A 138 -11.92 12.04 -5.28
N PHE A 139 -10.71 11.46 -5.22
CA PHE A 139 -9.59 11.85 -6.09
C PHE A 139 -9.88 11.60 -7.58
N LEU A 140 -10.48 10.44 -7.90
CA LEU A 140 -10.81 10.11 -9.29
C LEU A 140 -11.81 11.11 -9.88
N GLU A 141 -12.87 11.41 -9.13
CA GLU A 141 -13.97 12.26 -9.59
C GLU A 141 -13.63 13.74 -9.61
N GLU A 142 -12.98 14.25 -8.56
CA GLU A 142 -12.77 15.68 -8.37
C GLU A 142 -11.48 16.21 -8.99
N GLU A 143 -10.45 15.36 -9.14
CA GLU A 143 -9.13 15.77 -9.63
C GLU A 143 -8.75 15.09 -10.94
N LEU A 144 -8.73 13.75 -10.96
CA LEU A 144 -8.15 13.00 -12.08
C LEU A 144 -8.99 13.14 -13.37
N TYR A 145 -10.28 12.80 -13.33
CA TYR A 145 -11.11 12.85 -14.54
C TYR A 145 -11.22 14.26 -15.13
N PRO A 146 -11.42 15.33 -14.34
CA PRO A 146 -11.38 16.70 -14.86
C PRO A 146 -10.04 17.07 -15.51
N ALA A 147 -8.92 16.65 -14.92
CA ALA A 147 -7.59 16.90 -15.50
C ALA A 147 -7.37 16.16 -16.83
N LEU A 148 -8.03 15.03 -17.04
CA LEU A 148 -7.93 14.21 -18.25
C LEU A 148 -8.90 14.61 -19.36
N GLU A 149 -9.95 15.39 -19.08
CA GLU A 149 -10.97 15.76 -20.07
C GLU A 149 -10.39 16.41 -21.35
N PRO A 150 -9.39 17.33 -21.28
CA PRO A 150 -8.76 17.89 -22.49
C PRO A 150 -8.06 16.85 -23.39
N TYR A 151 -7.79 15.66 -22.87
CA TYR A 151 -7.07 14.58 -23.54
C TYR A 151 -7.95 13.38 -23.85
N ARG A 152 -9.27 13.49 -23.69
CA ARG A 152 -10.24 12.38 -23.82
C ARG A 152 -10.07 11.56 -25.09
N ASP A 153 -9.84 12.21 -26.23
CA ASP A 153 -9.66 11.54 -27.53
C ASP A 153 -8.34 10.74 -27.64
N LYS A 154 -7.41 10.94 -26.69
CA LYS A 154 -6.09 10.30 -26.65
C LYS A 154 -6.00 9.17 -25.61
N LEU A 155 -7.02 8.96 -24.78
CA LEU A 155 -6.97 7.99 -23.67
C LEU A 155 -6.90 6.51 -24.13
N ASN A 156 -7.28 6.21 -25.37
CA ASN A 156 -7.26 4.85 -25.91
C ASN A 156 -5.97 4.49 -26.66
N LEU A 157 -4.92 5.29 -26.52
CA LEU A 157 -3.60 4.97 -27.06
C LEU A 157 -3.06 3.71 -26.40
N LYS A 158 -2.61 2.75 -27.22
CA LYS A 158 -1.96 1.55 -26.74
C LYS A 158 -0.46 1.68 -26.95
N SER A 159 0.30 1.51 -25.88
CA SER A 159 1.75 1.30 -25.96
C SER A 159 2.00 -0.17 -26.32
N GLN A 160 3.04 -0.43 -27.11
CA GLN A 160 3.57 -1.77 -27.33
C GLN A 160 5.08 -1.70 -27.27
N VAL A 161 5.66 -2.14 -26.15
CA VAL A 161 7.11 -2.24 -26.01
C VAL A 161 7.61 -3.36 -26.94
N ARG A 162 8.42 -3.00 -27.93
CA ARG A 162 9.15 -3.94 -28.79
C ARG A 162 10.63 -3.74 -28.54
N VAL A 163 11.28 -4.78 -28.03
CA VAL A 163 12.73 -4.81 -27.76
C VAL A 163 13.46 -5.39 -28.95
#